data_AF-A0A6A6YA90-F1
#
_entry.id   AF-A0A6A6YA90-F1
#
_cell.length_a   1.000
_cell.length_b   1.000
_cell.length_c   1.000
_cell.angle_alpha   90.00
_cell.angle_beta   90.00
_cell.angle_gamma   90.00
#
_symmetry.space_group_name_H-M   'P 1'
#
loop_
_entity.id
_entity.type
_entity.pdbx_description
1 polymer ?
#
loop_
_entity_poly.entity_id
_entity_poly.type
_entity_poly.pdbx_seq_one_letter_code
_entity_poly.pdbx_strand_id
1 'polypeptide(L)'
;MAPQLPTQHAALTAAGLSSLLLSPTSPAYAARESSYWAANARLHPSYIIQPRTTADVSRTIKALARADGNFAIRSGGHSQWAGGSNIHDGVVIDLGLMTRVTYDPETTLASIESGLRWGAVYNALDKHGVCVAGGRVADVGVGGFLTGGGNSHYTGRMGMGCDSVVNFEVVLASGDVVNANKSENPDLWRALKGGSGNFGIVTRFDMRTIPATRVWGGVIVAPRSSGMEIVEALVRFTDESEKRPEDAMIVGFTFMAAMASEVVALSVLVDTNGVPDAAAFEEIQKVPAVVKDLKIRSVEESANLYSLLVDKRVVTITLTFRNDAAIIKKVVELHDELVEDFKSLMPAEAFATQCLLQPLPTYFAQRSVEQGGNVLGLDSVLSNSILWLGQVSVDTDDQHTIAEPKIVAWKDAIEKFAIERAGNVPWRYLNYSDASQKPLTSYGADNVKFMGEVAAKYDPEGVFQRKVPGGFKLSRGQ
;
A
#
# COMPACT_ATOMS: atom_id res chain seq x y z
N MET A 1 3.60 -45.66 -4.10
CA MET A 1 3.00 -44.44 -4.70
C MET A 1 2.68 -43.49 -3.57
N ALA A 2 3.15 -42.25 -3.64
CA ALA A 2 2.63 -41.21 -2.73
C ALA A 2 1.11 -41.04 -3.03
N PRO A 3 0.25 -40.88 -2.02
CA PRO A 3 -1.17 -40.66 -2.25
C PRO A 3 -1.37 -39.38 -3.06
N GLN A 4 -2.23 -39.44 -4.10
CA GLN A 4 -2.56 -38.29 -4.92
C GLN A 4 -3.35 -37.28 -4.07
N LEU A 5 -2.87 -36.03 -4.02
CA LEU A 5 -3.57 -34.96 -3.30
C LEU A 5 -4.90 -34.62 -4.00
N PRO A 6 -5.94 -34.25 -3.24
CA PRO A 6 -7.21 -33.83 -3.83
C PRO A 6 -7.05 -32.51 -4.58
N THR A 7 -7.85 -32.29 -5.63
CA THR A 7 -7.94 -30.98 -6.27
C THR A 7 -8.46 -29.92 -5.30
N GLN A 8 -8.12 -28.65 -5.52
CA GLN A 8 -8.57 -27.55 -4.65
C GLN A 8 -10.10 -27.49 -4.55
N HIS A 9 -10.81 -27.66 -5.67
CA HIS A 9 -12.28 -27.68 -5.70
C HIS A 9 -12.87 -28.82 -4.85
N ALA A 10 -12.31 -30.04 -4.97
CA ALA A 10 -12.77 -31.19 -4.20
C ALA A 10 -12.49 -30.99 -2.70
N ALA A 11 -11.32 -30.46 -2.34
CA ALA A 11 -10.95 -30.16 -0.96
C ALA A 11 -11.89 -29.11 -0.33
N LEU A 12 -12.21 -28.03 -1.05
CA LEU A 12 -13.12 -26.99 -0.58
C LEU A 12 -14.57 -27.49 -0.45
N THR A 13 -15.02 -28.33 -1.38
CA THR A 13 -16.35 -28.96 -1.31
C THR A 13 -16.46 -29.90 -0.11
N ALA A 14 -15.44 -30.75 0.11
CA ALA A 14 -15.39 -31.64 1.27
C ALA A 14 -15.35 -30.89 2.62
N ALA A 15 -14.83 -29.67 2.64
CA ALA A 15 -14.85 -28.77 3.80
C ALA A 15 -16.18 -28.03 4.01
N GLY A 16 -17.19 -28.28 3.17
CA GLY A 16 -18.51 -27.65 3.24
C GLY A 16 -18.50 -26.18 2.85
N LEU A 17 -17.68 -25.80 1.85
CA LEU A 17 -17.50 -24.42 1.40
C LEU A 17 -18.10 -24.14 0.02
N SER A 18 -18.82 -25.09 -0.58
CA SER A 18 -19.34 -24.97 -1.96
C SER A 18 -20.23 -23.74 -2.18
N SER A 19 -21.00 -23.32 -1.17
CA SER A 19 -21.85 -22.12 -1.25
C SER A 19 -21.07 -20.80 -1.24
N LEU A 20 -19.77 -20.83 -0.96
CA LEU A 20 -18.87 -19.68 -0.95
C LEU A 20 -17.99 -19.63 -2.21
N LEU A 21 -18.09 -20.62 -3.11
CA LEU A 21 -17.32 -20.68 -4.34
C LEU A 21 -18.02 -19.95 -5.47
N LEU A 22 -17.27 -19.12 -6.17
CA LEU A 22 -17.64 -18.55 -7.45
C LEU A 22 -16.98 -19.36 -8.57
N SER A 23 -17.81 -19.88 -9.45
CA SER A 23 -17.40 -20.53 -10.70
C SER A 23 -17.01 -19.47 -11.75
N PRO A 24 -16.02 -19.73 -12.63
CA PRO A 24 -15.68 -18.86 -13.76
C PRO A 24 -16.86 -18.50 -14.67
N THR A 25 -17.90 -19.33 -14.68
CA THR A 25 -19.12 -19.11 -15.47
C THR A 25 -20.14 -18.20 -14.79
N SER A 26 -19.91 -17.77 -13.54
CA SER A 26 -20.88 -16.96 -12.78
C SER A 26 -20.67 -15.46 -12.99
N PRO A 27 -21.74 -14.65 -13.04
CA PRO A 27 -21.62 -13.19 -13.11
C PRO A 27 -20.86 -12.58 -11.91
N ALA A 28 -21.00 -13.18 -10.73
CA ALA A 28 -20.28 -12.76 -9.52
C ALA A 28 -18.76 -12.95 -9.66
N TYR A 29 -18.31 -14.04 -10.31
CA TYR A 29 -16.89 -14.24 -10.62
C TYR A 29 -16.38 -13.12 -11.52
N ALA A 30 -17.08 -12.83 -12.63
CA ALA A 30 -16.69 -11.79 -13.57
C ALA A 30 -16.61 -10.41 -12.89
N ALA A 31 -17.57 -10.09 -12.02
CA ALA A 31 -17.55 -8.84 -11.24
C ALA A 31 -16.33 -8.76 -10.30
N ARG A 32 -15.93 -9.87 -9.67
CA ARG A 32 -14.73 -9.90 -8.82
C ARG A 32 -13.46 -9.78 -9.65
N GLU A 33 -13.36 -10.46 -10.78
CA GLU A 33 -12.22 -10.38 -11.69
C GLU A 33 -12.02 -8.97 -12.26
N SER A 34 -13.09 -8.29 -12.68
CA SER A 34 -13.00 -6.91 -13.19
C SER A 34 -12.67 -5.87 -12.10
N SER A 35 -12.78 -6.23 -10.82
CA SER A 35 -12.61 -5.29 -9.71
C SER A 35 -11.17 -5.15 -9.17
N TYR A 36 -10.18 -5.79 -9.79
CA TYR A 36 -8.77 -5.46 -9.52
C TYR A 36 -8.44 -4.10 -10.10
N TRP A 37 -7.67 -3.31 -9.35
CA TRP A 37 -7.35 -1.93 -9.73
C TRP A 37 -6.56 -1.87 -11.05
N ALA A 38 -5.42 -2.55 -11.12
CA ALA A 38 -4.59 -2.61 -12.32
C ALA A 38 -5.08 -3.72 -13.25
N ALA A 39 -5.28 -3.41 -14.52
CA ALA A 39 -5.75 -4.37 -15.52
C ALA A 39 -4.73 -5.50 -15.76
N ASN A 40 -3.43 -5.19 -15.77
CA ASN A 40 -2.35 -6.19 -15.90
C ASN A 40 -2.19 -7.11 -14.67
N ALA A 41 -2.85 -6.82 -13.55
CA ALA A 41 -2.88 -7.71 -12.38
C ALA A 41 -4.02 -8.75 -12.45
N ARG A 42 -4.95 -8.62 -13.41
CA ARG A 42 -6.09 -9.51 -13.58
C ARG A 42 -5.63 -10.82 -14.21
N LEU A 43 -5.76 -11.89 -13.44
CA LEU A 43 -5.58 -13.27 -13.88
C LEU A 43 -6.90 -14.02 -13.70
N HIS A 44 -6.97 -15.20 -14.32
CA HIS A 44 -8.14 -16.07 -14.36
C HIS A 44 -7.99 -17.27 -13.42
N PRO A 45 -8.36 -17.14 -12.12
CA PRO A 45 -8.35 -18.28 -11.21
C PRO A 45 -9.40 -19.32 -11.58
N SER A 46 -9.14 -20.59 -11.30
CA SER A 46 -10.13 -21.65 -11.49
C SER A 46 -11.39 -21.44 -10.64
N TYR A 47 -11.23 -20.90 -9.43
CA TYR A 47 -12.34 -20.52 -8.55
C TYR A 47 -11.96 -19.34 -7.66
N ILE A 48 -12.96 -18.57 -7.25
CA ILE A 48 -12.82 -17.58 -6.18
C ILE A 48 -13.64 -18.08 -4.99
N ILE A 49 -13.02 -18.23 -3.81
CA ILE A 49 -13.75 -18.47 -2.57
C ILE A 49 -13.93 -17.16 -1.82
N GLN A 50 -15.15 -16.88 -1.36
CA GLN A 50 -15.49 -15.68 -0.61
C GLN A 50 -15.92 -15.98 0.84
N PRO A 51 -14.96 -16.21 1.76
CA PRO A 51 -15.23 -16.35 3.18
C PRO A 51 -16.04 -15.17 3.73
N ARG A 52 -16.97 -15.44 4.65
CA ARG A 52 -17.75 -14.39 5.34
C ARG A 52 -17.35 -14.23 6.80
N THR A 53 -16.60 -15.19 7.32
CA THR A 53 -16.19 -15.27 8.73
C THR A 53 -14.77 -15.81 8.85
N THR A 54 -14.14 -15.57 9.99
CA THR A 54 -12.83 -16.16 10.35
C THR A 54 -12.87 -17.70 10.32
N ALA A 55 -14.01 -18.29 10.70
CA ALA A 55 -14.21 -19.75 10.65
C ALA A 55 -14.23 -20.28 9.20
N ASP A 56 -14.78 -19.52 8.25
CA ASP A 56 -14.71 -19.88 6.83
C ASP A 56 -13.27 -19.85 6.34
N VAL A 57 -12.50 -18.79 6.67
CA VAL A 57 -11.08 -18.69 6.32
C VAL A 57 -10.27 -19.85 6.90
N SER A 58 -10.53 -20.24 8.15
CA SER A 58 -9.93 -21.41 8.81
C SER A 58 -10.19 -22.72 8.04
N ARG A 59 -11.44 -22.97 7.63
CA ARG A 59 -11.78 -24.16 6.84
C ARG A 59 -11.15 -24.10 5.45
N THR A 60 -11.14 -22.93 4.81
CA THR A 60 -10.53 -22.70 3.50
C THR A 60 -9.04 -23.02 3.52
N ILE A 61 -8.27 -22.47 4.47
CA ILE A 61 -6.83 -22.70 4.51
C ILE A 61 -6.49 -24.16 4.84
N LYS A 62 -7.25 -24.81 5.75
CA LYS A 62 -7.10 -26.24 6.05
C LYS A 62 -7.26 -27.12 4.80
N ALA A 63 -8.27 -26.80 3.98
CA ALA A 63 -8.51 -27.50 2.73
C ALA A 63 -7.40 -27.23 1.70
N LEU A 64 -7.06 -25.96 1.46
CA LEU A 64 -6.10 -25.57 0.44
C LEU A 64 -4.65 -25.94 0.78
N ALA A 65 -4.26 -25.92 2.06
CA ALA A 65 -2.93 -26.35 2.50
C ALA A 65 -2.64 -27.80 2.07
N ARG A 66 -3.67 -28.66 2.08
CA ARG A 66 -3.58 -30.11 1.78
C ARG A 66 -4.00 -30.49 0.36
N ALA A 67 -4.50 -29.55 -0.43
CA ALA A 67 -4.89 -29.79 -1.82
C ALA A 67 -3.69 -29.71 -2.78
N ASP A 68 -3.81 -30.23 -3.99
CA ASP A 68 -2.85 -29.93 -5.06
C ASP A 68 -3.07 -28.52 -5.61
N GLY A 69 -1.98 -27.79 -5.91
CA GLY A 69 -2.03 -26.44 -6.49
C GLY A 69 -1.87 -25.26 -5.52
N ASN A 70 -1.61 -24.09 -6.10
CA ASN A 70 -1.34 -22.83 -5.43
C ASN A 70 -2.61 -21.99 -5.24
N PHE A 71 -2.58 -21.03 -4.32
CA PHE A 71 -3.69 -20.10 -4.09
C PHE A 71 -3.18 -18.69 -3.85
N ALA A 72 -4.02 -17.69 -4.15
CA ALA A 72 -3.76 -16.29 -3.85
C ALA A 72 -4.69 -15.78 -2.76
N ILE A 73 -4.28 -14.70 -2.09
CA ILE A 73 -5.06 -14.04 -1.04
C ILE A 73 -5.34 -12.62 -1.49
N ARG A 74 -6.60 -12.20 -1.38
CA ARG A 74 -7.07 -10.90 -1.81
C ARG A 74 -7.82 -10.18 -0.69
N SER A 75 -7.39 -8.95 -0.42
CA SER A 75 -8.15 -7.91 0.29
C SER A 75 -8.74 -6.93 -0.76
N GLY A 76 -8.19 -5.71 -0.89
CA GLY A 76 -8.69 -4.71 -1.85
C GLY A 76 -8.40 -4.98 -3.32
N GLY A 77 -7.38 -5.80 -3.64
CA GLY A 77 -6.98 -6.10 -5.04
C GLY A 77 -6.19 -4.99 -5.72
N HIS A 78 -5.30 -4.32 -4.97
CA HIS A 78 -4.56 -3.12 -5.39
C HIS A 78 -3.09 -3.38 -5.78
N SER A 79 -2.62 -4.63 -5.70
CA SER A 79 -1.30 -5.01 -6.25
C SER A 79 -1.30 -4.78 -7.77
N GLN A 80 -0.26 -4.17 -8.32
CA GLN A 80 -0.23 -3.78 -9.73
C GLN A 80 0.23 -4.87 -10.71
N TRP A 81 0.88 -5.93 -10.23
CA TRP A 81 1.44 -6.97 -11.08
C TRP A 81 0.65 -8.28 -11.05
N ALA A 82 0.70 -9.01 -12.17
CA ALA A 82 0.19 -10.36 -12.30
C ALA A 82 0.76 -11.28 -11.21
N GLY A 83 -0.11 -12.08 -10.60
CA GLY A 83 0.30 -13.02 -9.55
C GLY A 83 0.45 -12.40 -8.16
N GLY A 84 0.35 -11.07 -8.00
CA GLY A 84 0.53 -10.38 -6.71
C GLY A 84 -0.54 -10.71 -5.68
N SER A 85 -1.81 -10.47 -6.00
CA SER A 85 -2.98 -10.84 -5.18
C SER A 85 -4.00 -11.67 -5.97
N ASN A 86 -3.58 -12.26 -7.09
CA ASN A 86 -4.39 -13.06 -8.00
C ASN A 86 -3.55 -14.26 -8.50
N ILE A 87 -4.15 -15.22 -9.20
CA ILE A 87 -3.44 -16.41 -9.70
C ILE A 87 -4.11 -16.99 -10.95
N HIS A 88 -3.34 -17.62 -11.83
CA HIS A 88 -3.86 -18.50 -12.90
C HIS A 88 -4.05 -19.92 -12.39
N ASP A 89 -5.14 -20.58 -12.83
CA ASP A 89 -5.36 -22.02 -12.62
C ASP A 89 -5.31 -22.49 -11.15
N GLY A 90 -5.63 -21.58 -10.22
CA GLY A 90 -5.68 -21.84 -8.79
C GLY A 90 -6.92 -21.22 -8.13
N VAL A 91 -6.92 -21.16 -6.79
CA VAL A 91 -8.00 -20.54 -6.02
C VAL A 91 -7.58 -19.17 -5.49
N VAL A 92 -8.44 -18.16 -5.61
CA VAL A 92 -8.30 -16.90 -4.86
C VAL A 92 -9.16 -16.97 -3.61
N ILE A 93 -8.54 -16.76 -2.44
CA ILE A 93 -9.22 -16.48 -1.19
C ILE A 93 -9.52 -14.97 -1.15
N ASP A 94 -10.75 -14.60 -1.44
CA ASP A 94 -11.20 -13.21 -1.51
C ASP A 94 -11.94 -12.82 -0.23
N LEU A 95 -11.29 -11.99 0.59
CA LEU A 95 -11.81 -11.54 1.88
C LEU A 95 -12.89 -10.46 1.75
N GLY A 96 -13.27 -10.04 0.54
CA GLY A 96 -14.14 -8.88 0.29
C GLY A 96 -15.57 -8.96 0.87
N LEU A 97 -15.99 -10.09 1.45
CA LEU A 97 -17.25 -10.20 2.21
C LEU A 97 -17.08 -10.06 3.72
N MET A 98 -15.84 -9.97 4.22
CA MET A 98 -15.51 -9.68 5.63
C MET A 98 -15.37 -8.16 5.80
N THR A 99 -16.50 -7.49 6.00
CA THR A 99 -16.61 -6.02 5.95
C THR A 99 -17.07 -5.35 7.25
N ARG A 100 -17.06 -6.05 8.38
CA ARG A 100 -17.51 -5.47 9.66
C ARG A 100 -16.49 -4.46 10.20
N VAL A 101 -17.02 -3.33 10.68
CA VAL A 101 -16.32 -2.35 11.53
C VAL A 101 -17.10 -2.19 12.83
N THR A 102 -16.42 -2.34 13.96
CA THR A 102 -16.97 -1.98 15.29
C THR A 102 -16.03 -1.02 15.99
N TYR A 103 -16.59 -0.18 16.85
CA TYR A 103 -15.83 0.73 17.70
C TYR A 103 -16.25 0.53 19.16
N ASP A 104 -15.26 0.44 20.03
CA ASP A 104 -15.44 0.37 21.48
C ASP A 104 -14.95 1.68 22.13
N PRO A 105 -15.85 2.50 22.69
CA PRO A 105 -15.47 3.76 23.33
C PRO A 105 -14.73 3.58 24.66
N GLU A 106 -14.82 2.42 25.32
CA GLU A 106 -14.11 2.18 26.59
C GLU A 106 -12.63 1.90 26.32
N THR A 107 -12.34 1.10 25.31
CA THR A 107 -10.96 0.76 24.93
C THR A 107 -10.37 1.70 23.88
N THR A 108 -11.18 2.54 23.23
CA THR A 108 -10.82 3.40 22.09
C THR A 108 -10.24 2.62 20.91
N LEU A 109 -10.76 1.40 20.69
CA LEU A 109 -10.33 0.51 19.61
C LEU A 109 -11.42 0.39 18.55
N ALA A 110 -10.97 0.41 17.29
CA ALA A 110 -11.77 0.02 16.15
C ALA A 110 -11.35 -1.37 15.68
N SER A 111 -12.29 -2.32 15.63
CA SER A 111 -12.08 -3.62 15.01
C SER A 111 -12.54 -3.60 13.57
N ILE A 112 -11.62 -3.84 12.64
CA ILE A 112 -11.81 -3.67 11.19
C ILE A 112 -11.51 -5.01 10.50
N GLU A 113 -12.49 -5.58 9.81
CA GLU A 113 -12.26 -6.79 9.02
C GLU A 113 -11.45 -6.52 7.75
N SER A 114 -10.60 -7.49 7.37
CA SER A 114 -9.58 -7.31 6.32
C SER A 114 -10.12 -7.15 4.90
N GLY A 115 -11.42 -7.40 4.67
CA GLY A 115 -12.06 -7.27 3.36
C GLY A 115 -12.35 -5.83 2.95
N LEU A 116 -12.23 -4.88 3.87
CA LEU A 116 -12.58 -3.48 3.64
C LEU A 116 -11.57 -2.72 2.80
N ARG A 117 -12.07 -1.61 2.25
CA ARG A 117 -11.30 -0.51 1.69
C ARG A 117 -11.42 0.71 2.60
N TRP A 118 -10.44 1.61 2.56
CA TRP A 118 -10.32 2.69 3.54
C TRP A 118 -11.48 3.67 3.56
N GLY A 119 -12.09 3.99 2.42
CA GLY A 119 -13.27 4.88 2.39
C GLY A 119 -14.42 4.35 3.25
N ALA A 120 -14.69 3.04 3.18
CA ALA A 120 -15.73 2.41 3.99
C ALA A 120 -15.40 2.38 5.48
N VAL A 121 -14.11 2.22 5.83
CA VAL A 121 -13.64 2.30 7.23
C VAL A 121 -13.88 3.69 7.79
N TYR A 122 -13.46 4.73 7.07
CA TYR A 122 -13.62 6.11 7.52
C TYR A 122 -15.09 6.49 7.67
N ASN A 123 -15.94 6.16 6.70
CA ASN A 123 -17.38 6.37 6.79
C ASN A 123 -17.99 5.67 8.02
N ALA A 124 -17.60 4.41 8.28
CA ALA A 124 -18.14 3.66 9.41
C ALA A 124 -17.73 4.25 10.78
N LEU A 125 -16.54 4.84 10.89
CA LEU A 125 -16.01 5.42 12.13
C LEU A 125 -16.43 6.89 12.34
N ASP A 126 -16.78 7.62 11.27
CA ASP A 126 -17.13 9.04 11.33
C ASP A 126 -18.31 9.29 12.30
N LYS A 127 -19.33 8.43 12.28
CA LYS A 127 -20.49 8.49 13.20
C LYS A 127 -20.12 8.35 14.69
N HIS A 128 -18.92 7.86 14.98
CA HIS A 128 -18.40 7.69 16.34
C HIS A 128 -17.45 8.81 16.76
N GLY A 129 -17.20 9.81 15.90
CA GLY A 129 -16.31 10.92 16.24
C GLY A 129 -14.82 10.58 16.13
N VAL A 130 -14.45 9.46 15.50
CA VAL A 130 -13.09 8.92 15.52
C VAL A 130 -12.60 8.48 14.14
N CYS A 131 -11.29 8.36 13.99
CA CYS A 131 -10.61 7.81 12.81
C CYS A 131 -9.46 6.89 13.24
N VAL A 132 -8.80 6.24 12.28
CA VAL A 132 -7.59 5.43 12.44
C VAL A 132 -6.52 5.87 11.44
N ALA A 133 -5.25 5.50 11.68
CA ALA A 133 -4.14 5.75 10.75
C ALA A 133 -4.22 4.80 9.55
N GLY A 134 -5.13 5.10 8.61
CA GLY A 134 -5.39 4.30 7.43
C GLY A 134 -4.76 4.82 6.14
N GLY A 135 -5.18 4.25 5.01
CA GLY A 135 -4.74 4.63 3.67
C GLY A 135 -5.24 6.00 3.23
N ARG A 136 -4.43 6.66 2.41
CA ARG A 136 -4.69 8.02 1.89
C ARG A 136 -5.60 8.04 0.66
N VAL A 137 -5.84 6.88 0.07
CA VAL A 137 -6.73 6.69 -1.08
C VAL A 137 -7.85 5.72 -0.66
N ALA A 138 -9.10 6.12 -0.89
CA ALA A 138 -10.27 5.42 -0.37
C ALA A 138 -10.40 3.96 -0.87
N ASP A 139 -9.98 3.66 -2.10
CA ASP A 139 -10.15 2.33 -2.72
C ASP A 139 -9.07 1.30 -2.31
N VAL A 140 -8.01 1.74 -1.61
CA VAL A 140 -6.95 0.84 -1.13
C VAL A 140 -7.49 -0.12 -0.06
N GLY A 141 -7.14 -1.40 -0.18
CA GLY A 141 -7.56 -2.44 0.76
C GLY A 141 -6.82 -2.38 2.10
N VAL A 142 -7.55 -2.60 3.20
CA VAL A 142 -7.03 -2.55 4.58
C VAL A 142 -5.91 -3.57 4.79
N GLY A 143 -6.12 -4.82 4.39
CA GLY A 143 -5.22 -5.92 4.74
C GLY A 143 -3.81 -5.78 4.17
N GLY A 144 -3.72 -5.55 2.86
CA GLY A 144 -2.44 -5.35 2.18
C GLY A 144 -1.73 -4.08 2.66
N PHE A 145 -2.48 -2.99 2.87
CA PHE A 145 -1.92 -1.73 3.33
C PHE A 145 -1.25 -1.87 4.70
N LEU A 146 -1.96 -2.40 5.70
CA LEU A 146 -1.44 -2.51 7.06
C LEU A 146 -0.34 -3.57 7.17
N THR A 147 -0.48 -4.72 6.52
CA THR A 147 0.57 -5.76 6.61
C THR A 147 1.85 -5.38 5.88
N GLY A 148 1.81 -4.45 4.93
CA GLY A 148 2.99 -3.88 4.27
C GLY A 148 3.55 -2.60 4.91
N GLY A 149 2.99 -2.13 6.03
CA GLY A 149 3.45 -0.95 6.77
C GLY A 149 2.41 0.16 6.80
N GLY A 150 2.12 0.77 5.66
CA GLY A 150 1.02 1.73 5.51
C GLY A 150 1.38 3.19 5.83
N ASN A 151 1.86 3.96 4.85
CA ASN A 151 2.07 5.39 5.00
C ASN A 151 0.74 6.17 4.96
N SER A 152 0.41 6.86 6.04
CA SER A 152 -0.85 7.57 6.29
C SER A 152 -0.64 9.11 6.35
N HIS A 153 -1.73 9.88 6.38
CA HIS A 153 -1.64 11.30 6.79
C HIS A 153 -1.30 11.44 8.27
N TYR A 154 -1.53 10.39 9.08
CA TYR A 154 -1.27 10.40 10.52
C TYR A 154 0.13 9.87 10.89
N THR A 155 1.02 9.60 9.92
CA THR A 155 2.31 8.95 10.17
C THR A 155 3.19 9.73 11.16
N GLY A 156 3.20 11.06 11.08
CA GLY A 156 3.95 11.91 12.02
C GLY A 156 3.47 11.80 13.48
N ARG A 157 2.21 11.43 13.69
CA ARG A 157 1.62 11.27 15.03
C ARG A 157 1.73 9.84 15.56
N MET A 158 1.60 8.86 14.68
CA MET A 158 1.33 7.47 15.06
C MET A 158 2.41 6.47 14.62
N GLY A 159 3.41 6.90 13.86
CA GLY A 159 4.22 5.97 13.08
C GLY A 159 3.45 5.44 11.88
N MET A 160 3.98 4.40 11.23
CA MET A 160 3.32 3.77 10.08
C MET A 160 1.97 3.19 10.51
N GLY A 161 1.01 3.06 9.59
CA GLY A 161 -0.35 2.62 9.87
C GLY A 161 -0.41 1.28 10.62
N CYS A 162 0.50 0.35 10.30
CA CYS A 162 0.67 -0.93 11.00
C CYS A 162 0.99 -0.77 12.50
N ASP A 163 1.64 0.31 12.89
CA ASP A 163 2.04 0.55 14.27
C ASP A 163 0.85 0.86 15.17
N SER A 164 -0.23 1.40 14.59
CA SER A 164 -1.50 1.64 15.28
C SER A 164 -2.33 0.37 15.50
N VAL A 165 -1.92 -0.77 14.95
CA VAL A 165 -2.60 -2.06 15.18
C VAL A 165 -2.19 -2.64 16.54
N VAL A 166 -3.16 -2.71 17.45
CA VAL A 166 -3.01 -3.23 18.81
C VAL A 166 -3.13 -4.75 18.82
N ASN A 167 -4.00 -5.32 17.99
CA ASN A 167 -4.18 -6.77 17.85
C ASN A 167 -4.51 -7.16 16.41
N PHE A 168 -3.88 -8.24 15.92
CA PHE A 168 -4.28 -8.92 14.70
C PHE A 168 -5.00 -10.22 15.07
N GLU A 169 -6.19 -10.46 14.52
CA GLU A 169 -6.77 -11.81 14.47
C GLU A 169 -6.27 -12.50 13.20
N VAL A 170 -5.61 -13.65 13.35
CA VAL A 170 -4.87 -14.32 12.29
C VAL A 170 -5.30 -15.76 12.17
N VAL A 171 -5.59 -16.20 10.94
CA VAL A 171 -5.75 -17.61 10.62
C VAL A 171 -4.42 -18.17 10.10
N LEU A 172 -3.86 -19.13 10.82
CA LEU A 172 -2.59 -19.78 10.48
C LEU A 172 -2.76 -20.85 9.41
N ALA A 173 -1.65 -21.40 8.90
CA ALA A 173 -1.67 -22.48 7.92
C ALA A 173 -2.32 -23.76 8.46
N SER A 174 -2.24 -24.01 9.77
CA SER A 174 -2.96 -25.08 10.47
C SER A 174 -4.48 -24.87 10.45
N GLY A 175 -4.93 -23.64 10.18
CA GLY A 175 -6.29 -23.13 10.33
C GLY A 175 -6.65 -22.77 11.77
N ASP A 176 -5.71 -22.76 12.71
CA ASP A 176 -5.95 -22.19 14.03
C ASP A 176 -6.12 -20.68 13.93
N VAL A 177 -7.01 -20.15 14.77
CA VAL A 177 -7.26 -18.71 14.88
C VAL A 177 -6.51 -18.23 16.12
N VAL A 178 -5.60 -17.28 15.93
CA VAL A 178 -4.77 -16.72 17.02
C VAL A 178 -4.89 -15.22 17.06
N ASN A 179 -4.69 -14.64 18.25
CA ASN A 179 -4.49 -13.21 18.42
C ASN A 179 -2.99 -12.92 18.48
N ALA A 180 -2.55 -11.89 17.76
CA ALA A 180 -1.20 -11.39 17.80
C ALA A 180 -1.20 -9.94 18.29
N ASN A 181 -0.71 -9.74 19.51
CA ASN A 181 -0.62 -8.45 20.20
C ASN A 181 0.61 -8.43 21.13
N LYS A 182 0.77 -7.38 21.92
CA LYS A 182 1.93 -7.21 22.82
C LYS A 182 2.08 -8.31 23.88
N SER A 183 0.99 -8.96 24.29
CA SER A 183 0.97 -9.99 25.34
C SER A 183 0.81 -11.42 24.82
N GLU A 184 0.23 -11.60 23.64
CA GLU A 184 -0.08 -12.90 23.03
C GLU A 184 0.52 -12.95 21.62
N ASN A 185 1.38 -13.93 21.34
CA ASN A 185 2.12 -14.03 20.06
C ASN A 185 2.84 -12.71 19.66
N PRO A 186 3.64 -12.10 20.54
CA PRO A 186 4.23 -10.77 20.30
C PRO A 186 5.23 -10.74 19.15
N ASP A 187 5.86 -11.88 18.85
CA ASP A 187 6.73 -12.06 17.70
C ASP A 187 5.94 -12.01 16.39
N LEU A 188 4.79 -12.70 16.32
CA LEU A 188 3.87 -12.61 15.18
C LEU A 188 3.29 -11.20 15.02
N TRP A 189 2.95 -10.52 16.13
CA TRP A 189 2.45 -9.14 16.13
C TRP A 189 3.45 -8.18 15.48
N ARG A 190 4.73 -8.26 15.88
CA ARG A 190 5.80 -7.45 15.30
C ARG A 190 6.04 -7.80 13.83
N ALA A 191 6.05 -9.09 13.48
CA ALA A 191 6.31 -9.54 12.10
C ALA A 191 5.22 -9.10 11.10
N LEU A 192 3.96 -9.06 11.51
CA LEU A 192 2.85 -8.60 10.68
C LEU A 192 2.88 -7.10 10.37
N LYS A 193 3.65 -6.31 11.13
CA LYS A 193 3.87 -4.88 10.88
C LYS A 193 4.96 -4.68 9.83
N GLY A 194 4.64 -4.98 8.57
CA GLY A 194 5.54 -4.78 7.42
C GLY A 194 5.96 -6.07 6.71
N GLY A 195 5.78 -7.25 7.34
CA GLY A 195 6.14 -8.53 6.76
C GLY A 195 5.11 -9.13 5.79
N SER A 196 4.03 -8.42 5.45
CA SER A 196 3.01 -8.82 4.46
C SER A 196 2.38 -10.20 4.75
N GLY A 197 1.88 -10.89 3.73
CA GLY A 197 1.19 -12.19 3.84
C GLY A 197 2.14 -13.40 4.00
N ASN A 198 3.14 -13.31 4.87
CA ASN A 198 4.14 -14.38 5.08
C ASN A 198 3.80 -15.35 6.23
N PHE A 199 2.87 -14.99 7.13
CA PHE A 199 2.68 -15.68 8.42
C PHE A 199 1.27 -16.24 8.63
N GLY A 200 0.30 -15.84 7.82
CA GLY A 200 -1.12 -16.10 8.07
C GLY A 200 -2.03 -15.22 7.22
N ILE A 201 -3.34 -15.48 7.30
CA ILE A 201 -4.37 -14.60 6.77
C ILE A 201 -4.93 -13.77 7.93
N VAL A 202 -4.67 -12.47 7.93
CA VAL A 202 -5.28 -11.56 8.90
C VAL A 202 -6.74 -11.37 8.55
N THR A 203 -7.65 -11.68 9.48
CA THR A 203 -9.10 -11.54 9.30
C THR A 203 -9.64 -10.26 9.93
N ARG A 204 -8.99 -9.77 11.00
CA ARG A 204 -9.37 -8.54 11.72
C ARG A 204 -8.15 -7.78 12.23
N PHE A 205 -8.23 -6.45 12.16
CA PHE A 205 -7.27 -5.51 12.71
C PHE A 205 -7.97 -4.71 13.80
N ASP A 206 -7.51 -4.81 15.04
CA ASP A 206 -7.96 -3.97 16.15
C ASP A 206 -6.99 -2.79 16.26
N MET A 207 -7.43 -1.59 15.88
CA MET A 207 -6.62 -0.39 15.72
C MET A 207 -6.96 0.65 16.77
N ARG A 208 -5.93 1.34 17.27
CA ARG A 208 -6.11 2.51 18.13
C ARG A 208 -6.76 3.64 17.34
N THR A 209 -7.83 4.22 17.87
CA THR A 209 -8.50 5.36 17.23
C THR A 209 -7.90 6.70 17.64
N ILE A 210 -8.19 7.72 16.84
CA ILE A 210 -7.78 9.12 17.02
C ILE A 210 -9.06 9.96 17.02
N PRO A 211 -9.22 10.94 17.92
CA PRO A 211 -10.28 11.95 17.81
C PRO A 211 -10.03 12.81 16.58
N ALA A 212 -10.64 12.44 15.45
CA ALA A 212 -10.45 13.12 14.18
C ALA A 212 -11.57 12.75 13.21
N THR A 213 -12.62 13.58 13.11
CA THR A 213 -13.64 13.46 12.05
C THR A 213 -13.37 14.39 10.87
N ARG A 214 -12.59 15.45 11.10
CA ARG A 214 -12.37 16.50 10.11
C ARG A 214 -10.89 16.79 9.98
N VAL A 215 -10.45 16.91 8.74
CA VAL A 215 -9.11 17.36 8.36
C VAL A 215 -9.24 18.62 7.52
N TRP A 216 -8.23 19.47 7.56
CA TRP A 216 -8.15 20.61 6.66
C TRP A 216 -7.08 20.35 5.62
N GLY A 217 -7.34 20.80 4.39
CA GLY A 217 -6.36 20.74 3.32
C GLY A 217 -7.01 20.37 2.00
N GLY A 218 -6.25 19.69 1.16
CA GLY A 218 -6.68 19.25 -0.15
C GLY A 218 -5.58 19.43 -1.18
N VAL A 219 -5.97 19.89 -2.38
CA VAL A 219 -5.08 19.88 -3.55
C VAL A 219 -4.81 21.28 -4.06
N ILE A 220 -3.54 21.55 -4.36
CA ILE A 220 -3.08 22.66 -5.19
C ILE A 220 -2.48 22.07 -6.47
N VAL A 221 -2.94 22.53 -7.63
CA VAL A 221 -2.32 22.25 -8.92
C VAL A 221 -1.70 23.55 -9.44
N ALA A 222 -0.41 23.52 -9.72
CA ALA A 222 0.37 24.62 -10.21
C ALA A 222 1.00 24.28 -11.57
N PRO A 223 1.31 25.28 -12.41
CA PRO A 223 2.09 25.07 -13.62
C PRO A 223 3.46 24.46 -13.31
N ARG A 224 4.05 23.71 -14.26
CA ARG A 224 5.39 23.12 -14.13
C ARG A 224 6.46 24.16 -13.78
N SER A 225 6.31 25.41 -14.23
CA SER A 225 7.24 26.52 -13.95
C SER A 225 7.39 26.84 -12.45
N SER A 226 6.36 26.57 -11.64
CA SER A 226 6.41 26.73 -10.18
C SER A 226 7.13 25.58 -9.47
N GLY A 227 7.56 24.55 -10.19
CA GLY A 227 8.07 23.30 -9.62
C GLY A 227 9.25 23.48 -8.67
N MET A 228 10.15 24.43 -8.94
CA MET A 228 11.33 24.65 -8.08
C MET A 228 10.94 25.24 -6.71
N GLU A 229 10.02 26.20 -6.69
CA GLU A 229 9.51 26.78 -5.43
C GLU A 229 8.84 25.72 -4.56
N ILE A 230 8.07 24.81 -5.19
CA ILE A 230 7.42 23.68 -4.51
C ILE A 230 8.45 22.67 -3.98
N VAL A 231 9.50 22.37 -4.76
CA VAL A 231 10.58 21.46 -4.33
C VAL A 231 11.31 22.02 -3.11
N GLU A 232 11.61 23.32 -3.11
CA GLU A 232 12.26 23.96 -1.96
C GLU A 232 11.37 23.96 -0.72
N ALA A 233 10.07 24.22 -0.88
CA ALA A 233 9.10 24.12 0.20
C ALA A 233 8.97 22.69 0.74
N LEU A 234 9.03 21.67 -0.13
CA LEU A 234 9.05 20.25 0.27
C LEU A 234 10.24 19.90 1.14
N VAL A 235 11.43 20.37 0.75
CA VAL A 235 12.66 20.11 1.52
C VAL A 235 12.56 20.73 2.91
N ARG A 236 12.17 22.00 2.99
CA ARG A 236 11.97 22.70 4.27
C ARG A 236 10.91 22.02 5.13
N PHE A 237 9.75 21.69 4.56
CA PHE A 237 8.70 20.99 5.27
C PHE A 237 9.19 19.67 5.85
N THR A 238 9.94 18.89 5.08
CA THR A 238 10.45 17.59 5.53
C THR A 238 11.40 17.75 6.71
N ASP A 239 12.28 18.74 6.68
CA ASP A 239 13.21 19.03 7.77
C ASP A 239 12.54 19.59 9.03
N GLU A 240 11.39 20.25 8.89
CA GLU A 240 10.68 20.86 10.02
C GLU A 240 9.48 20.08 10.53
N SER A 241 9.04 19.05 9.80
CA SER A 241 7.78 18.32 10.04
C SER A 241 7.64 17.75 11.45
N GLU A 242 8.75 17.44 12.13
CA GLU A 242 8.72 17.00 13.54
C GLU A 242 8.10 18.03 14.49
N LYS A 243 8.23 19.34 14.17
CA LYS A 243 7.63 20.42 14.96
C LYS A 243 6.10 20.45 14.85
N ARG A 244 5.54 19.81 13.82
CA ARG A 244 4.13 19.82 13.44
C ARG A 244 3.70 18.42 12.95
N PRO A 245 3.73 17.40 13.83
CA PRO A 245 3.48 16.02 13.44
C PRO A 245 2.08 15.77 12.86
N GLU A 246 1.15 16.68 13.07
CA GLU A 246 -0.20 16.70 12.53
C GLU A 246 -0.29 17.08 11.05
N ASP A 247 0.75 17.68 10.48
CA ASP A 247 0.79 18.11 9.09
C ASP A 247 1.41 17.02 8.21
N ALA A 248 0.76 16.75 7.08
CA ALA A 248 1.24 15.83 6.06
C ALA A 248 1.22 16.49 4.68
N MET A 249 2.24 16.18 3.90
CA MET A 249 2.42 16.75 2.56
C MET A 249 2.83 15.69 1.55
N ILE A 250 2.33 15.82 0.33
CA ILE A 250 2.80 15.07 -0.84
C ILE A 250 2.98 16.09 -1.96
N VAL A 251 4.13 16.08 -2.60
CA VAL A 251 4.36 16.83 -3.84
C VAL A 251 4.43 15.85 -4.98
N GLY A 252 3.82 16.18 -6.11
CA GLY A 252 3.80 15.35 -7.29
C GLY A 252 4.09 16.15 -8.56
N PHE A 253 4.67 15.49 -9.55
CA PHE A 253 4.71 15.97 -10.93
C PHE A 253 3.97 14.95 -11.78
N THR A 254 2.95 15.40 -12.51
CA THR A 254 2.00 14.51 -13.16
C THR A 254 1.76 14.98 -14.59
N PHE A 255 1.72 14.03 -15.52
CA PHE A 255 1.19 14.26 -16.86
C PHE A 255 -0.09 13.44 -17.05
N MET A 256 -1.15 14.11 -17.49
CA MET A 256 -2.39 13.49 -17.94
C MET A 256 -3.05 14.44 -18.94
N ALA A 257 -3.22 14.01 -20.18
CA ALA A 257 -3.72 14.87 -21.27
C ALA A 257 -5.08 15.52 -20.96
N ALA A 258 -5.93 14.84 -20.19
CA ALA A 258 -7.22 15.37 -19.74
C ALA A 258 -7.11 16.55 -18.76
N MET A 259 -5.96 16.75 -18.10
CA MET A 259 -5.70 17.87 -17.20
C MET A 259 -4.98 19.02 -17.89
N ALA A 260 -3.92 18.72 -18.64
CA ALA A 260 -3.07 19.71 -19.30
C ALA A 260 -2.26 19.08 -20.43
N SER A 261 -1.79 19.90 -21.38
CA SER A 261 -0.88 19.49 -22.46
C SER A 261 0.57 19.30 -21.99
N GLU A 262 0.90 19.80 -20.80
CA GLU A 262 2.22 19.73 -20.18
C GLU A 262 2.12 19.08 -18.79
N VAL A 263 3.27 18.74 -18.21
CA VAL A 263 3.36 18.30 -16.82
C VAL A 263 2.80 19.40 -15.89
N VAL A 264 2.11 19.01 -14.83
CA VAL A 264 1.67 19.93 -13.76
C VAL A 264 2.28 19.53 -12.44
N ALA A 265 2.52 20.50 -11.57
CA ALA A 265 2.93 20.27 -10.19
C ALA A 265 1.69 20.16 -9.31
N LEU A 266 1.62 19.08 -8.53
CA LEU A 266 0.56 18.75 -7.60
C LEU A 266 1.08 18.88 -6.17
N SER A 267 0.35 19.54 -5.28
CA SER A 267 0.61 19.50 -3.84
C SER A 267 -0.64 19.04 -3.11
N VAL A 268 -0.51 17.97 -2.33
CA VAL A 268 -1.54 17.49 -1.41
C VAL A 268 -1.13 17.88 -0.01
N LEU A 269 -1.96 18.69 0.65
CA LEU A 269 -1.71 19.23 1.97
C LEU A 269 -2.78 18.71 2.91
N VAL A 270 -2.42 18.25 4.11
CA VAL A 270 -3.37 17.79 5.12
C VAL A 270 -2.89 18.19 6.51
N ASP A 271 -3.66 19.02 7.21
CA ASP A 271 -3.60 19.16 8.66
C ASP A 271 -4.63 18.19 9.27
N THR A 272 -4.14 17.25 10.07
CA THR A 272 -4.96 16.18 10.66
C THR A 272 -5.76 16.62 11.89
N ASN A 273 -5.57 17.84 12.38
CA ASN A 273 -6.37 18.44 13.44
C ASN A 273 -7.52 19.32 12.89
N GLY A 274 -7.56 19.54 11.57
CA GLY A 274 -8.56 20.37 10.93
C GLY A 274 -8.27 21.87 11.01
N VAL A 275 -7.02 22.29 11.30
CA VAL A 275 -6.64 23.69 11.44
C VAL A 275 -6.54 24.36 10.06
N PRO A 276 -7.39 25.37 9.76
CA PRO A 276 -7.31 26.08 8.49
C PRO A 276 -6.03 26.87 8.34
N ASP A 277 -5.54 26.93 7.10
CA ASP A 277 -4.37 27.71 6.69
C ASP A 277 -3.14 27.44 7.57
N ALA A 278 -2.96 26.16 7.95
CA ALA A 278 -1.88 25.74 8.84
C ALA A 278 -0.51 26.26 8.35
N ALA A 279 0.26 26.81 9.29
CA ALA A 279 1.48 27.55 9.00
C ALA A 279 2.54 26.72 8.26
N ALA A 280 2.52 25.39 8.39
CA ALA A 280 3.42 24.50 7.66
C ALA A 280 3.30 24.62 6.13
N PHE A 281 2.17 25.11 5.64
CA PHE A 281 1.88 25.15 4.21
C PHE A 281 1.89 26.57 3.62
N GLU A 282 2.27 27.59 4.41
CA GLU A 282 2.20 29.00 3.99
C GLU A 282 2.94 29.25 2.67
N GLU A 283 4.11 28.63 2.49
CA GLU A 283 4.92 28.79 1.27
C GLU A 283 4.22 28.22 0.03
N ILE A 284 3.72 26.98 0.09
CA ILE A 284 3.03 26.34 -1.02
C ILE A 284 1.71 27.04 -1.33
N GLN A 285 1.02 27.54 -0.32
CA GLN A 285 -0.24 28.26 -0.50
C GLN A 285 -0.10 29.57 -1.29
N LYS A 286 1.10 30.14 -1.35
CA LYS A 286 1.44 31.37 -2.10
C LYS A 286 1.87 31.09 -3.55
N VAL A 287 2.19 29.84 -3.88
CA VAL A 287 2.60 29.46 -5.24
C VAL A 287 1.44 29.71 -6.22
N PRO A 288 1.70 30.28 -7.41
CA PRO A 288 0.68 30.45 -8.44
C PRO A 288 0.02 29.12 -8.80
N ALA A 289 -1.30 29.04 -8.63
CA ALA A 289 -2.08 27.82 -8.81
C ALA A 289 -3.13 27.99 -9.92
N VAL A 290 -3.31 26.93 -10.71
CA VAL A 290 -4.42 26.82 -11.67
C VAL A 290 -5.66 26.17 -11.03
N VAL A 291 -5.45 25.33 -10.02
CA VAL A 291 -6.52 24.76 -9.18
C VAL A 291 -6.10 24.86 -7.72
N LYS A 292 -7.01 25.32 -6.85
CA LYS A 292 -6.81 25.35 -5.40
C LYS A 292 -8.10 24.91 -4.72
N ASP A 293 -8.08 23.72 -4.11
CA ASP A 293 -9.22 23.14 -3.40
C ASP A 293 -8.85 22.81 -1.94
N LEU A 294 -8.67 23.85 -1.12
CA LEU A 294 -8.35 23.73 0.30
C LEU A 294 -9.59 24.03 1.15
N LYS A 295 -10.05 23.05 1.93
CA LYS A 295 -11.17 23.22 2.86
C LYS A 295 -11.17 22.12 3.92
N ILE A 296 -11.96 22.33 4.97
CA ILE A 296 -12.25 21.29 5.95
C ILE A 296 -13.16 20.23 5.31
N ARG A 297 -12.80 18.95 5.45
CA ARG A 297 -13.54 17.79 4.94
C ARG A 297 -13.49 16.63 5.92
N SER A 298 -14.35 15.64 5.73
CA SER A 298 -14.24 14.38 6.45
C SER A 298 -12.98 13.64 5.99
N VAL A 299 -12.50 12.68 6.78
CA VAL A 299 -11.35 11.86 6.37
C VAL A 299 -11.68 11.04 5.12
N GLU A 300 -12.93 10.59 4.99
CA GLU A 300 -13.42 9.87 3.81
C GLU A 300 -13.41 10.74 2.56
N GLU A 301 -13.96 11.96 2.65
CA GLU A 301 -13.93 12.95 1.56
C GLU A 301 -12.49 13.29 1.16
N SER A 302 -11.59 13.43 2.13
CA SER A 302 -10.16 13.66 1.88
C SER A 302 -9.51 12.49 1.15
N ALA A 303 -9.84 11.25 1.52
CA ALA A 303 -9.30 10.05 0.86
C ALA A 303 -9.83 9.84 -0.57
N ASN A 304 -10.93 10.51 -0.93
CA ASN A 304 -11.51 10.52 -2.27
C ASN A 304 -10.98 11.68 -3.15
N LEU A 305 -10.14 12.58 -2.63
CA LEU A 305 -9.53 13.65 -3.45
C LEU A 305 -8.58 13.10 -4.52
N TYR A 306 -8.02 11.92 -4.27
CA TYR A 306 -7.11 11.27 -5.19
C TYR A 306 -7.78 10.07 -5.86
N SER A 307 -8.42 10.32 -7.00
CA SER A 307 -9.00 9.27 -7.83
C SER A 307 -7.91 8.58 -8.63
N LEU A 308 -7.83 7.25 -8.49
CA LEU A 308 -6.94 6.44 -9.31
C LEU A 308 -7.59 6.14 -10.65
N LEU A 309 -6.77 6.10 -11.70
CA LEU A 309 -7.22 5.57 -12.99
C LEU A 309 -7.52 4.08 -12.81
N VAL A 310 -8.72 3.68 -13.24
CA VAL A 310 -9.18 2.29 -13.25
C VAL A 310 -9.07 1.73 -14.66
N ASP A 311 -9.04 0.40 -14.79
CA ASP A 311 -8.96 -0.29 -16.08
C ASP A 311 -7.72 0.06 -16.92
N LYS A 312 -6.69 0.65 -16.31
CA LYS A 312 -5.38 0.88 -16.93
C LYS A 312 -4.41 -0.24 -16.58
N ARG A 313 -3.42 -0.43 -17.44
CA ARG A 313 -2.22 -1.22 -17.12
C ARG A 313 -1.23 -0.30 -16.44
N VAL A 314 -0.73 -0.72 -15.30
CA VAL A 314 0.05 0.14 -14.40
C VAL A 314 1.38 -0.52 -14.12
N VAL A 315 2.43 0.31 -14.14
CA VAL A 315 3.72 -0.03 -13.54
C VAL A 315 3.98 0.99 -12.45
N THR A 316 4.34 0.51 -11.28
CA THR A 316 4.68 1.34 -10.13
C THR A 316 6.01 0.88 -9.57
N ILE A 317 6.94 1.82 -9.35
CA ILE A 317 8.28 1.53 -8.85
C ILE A 317 8.69 2.59 -7.81
N THR A 318 9.53 2.22 -6.86
CA THR A 318 9.87 3.10 -5.74
C THR A 318 11.36 3.16 -5.42
N LEU A 319 11.79 4.26 -4.82
CA LEU A 319 13.10 4.50 -4.26
C LEU A 319 12.95 5.35 -3.00
N THR A 320 14.02 5.35 -2.21
CA THR A 320 14.19 6.30 -1.12
C THR A 320 15.53 6.99 -1.30
N PHE A 321 15.56 8.30 -1.09
CA PHE A 321 16.77 9.10 -1.12
C PHE A 321 16.69 10.20 -0.08
N ARG A 322 17.83 10.78 0.30
CA ARG A 322 17.90 11.86 1.28
C ARG A 322 17.09 13.07 0.82
N ASN A 323 16.57 13.82 1.79
CA ASN A 323 15.94 15.11 1.56
C ASN A 323 16.97 16.12 1.01
N ASP A 324 17.18 16.11 -0.31
CA ASP A 324 18.17 16.93 -1.03
C ASP A 324 17.51 17.52 -2.28
N ALA A 325 17.47 18.85 -2.35
CA ALA A 325 16.82 19.60 -3.43
C ALA A 325 17.39 19.27 -4.82
N ALA A 326 18.69 18.99 -4.94
CA ALA A 326 19.31 18.66 -6.22
C ALA A 326 18.93 17.25 -6.69
N ILE A 327 18.81 16.28 -5.77
CA ILE A 327 18.27 14.95 -6.10
C ILE A 327 16.82 15.08 -6.57
N ILE A 328 15.99 15.80 -5.81
CA ILE A 328 14.58 16.01 -6.17
C ILE A 328 14.47 16.73 -7.52
N LYS A 329 15.26 17.78 -7.77
CA LYS A 329 15.29 18.46 -9.06
C LYS A 329 15.61 17.48 -10.20
N LYS A 330 16.61 16.62 -10.02
CA LYS A 330 16.97 15.63 -11.05
C LYS A 330 15.86 14.60 -11.28
N VAL A 331 15.15 14.19 -10.24
CA VAL A 331 13.97 13.31 -10.36
C VAL A 331 12.91 13.94 -11.26
N VAL A 332 12.63 15.23 -11.08
CA VAL A 332 11.64 15.96 -11.89
C VAL A 332 12.12 16.18 -13.32
N GLU A 333 13.39 16.53 -13.53
CA GLU A 333 13.96 16.65 -14.89
C GLU A 333 13.84 15.33 -15.67
N LEU A 334 14.18 14.20 -15.04
CA LEU A 334 14.06 12.88 -15.66
C LEU A 334 12.58 12.48 -15.90
N HIS A 335 11.65 12.99 -15.09
CA HIS A 335 10.21 12.80 -15.32
C HIS A 335 9.74 13.57 -16.56
N ASP A 336 10.18 14.82 -16.72
CA ASP A 336 9.87 15.63 -17.91
C ASP A 336 10.40 14.92 -19.18
N GLU A 337 11.65 14.43 -19.14
CA GLU A 337 12.25 13.63 -20.23
C GLU A 337 11.42 12.38 -20.56
N LEU A 338 10.98 11.63 -19.54
CA LEU A 338 10.16 10.44 -19.70
C LEU A 338 8.81 10.75 -20.38
N VAL A 339 8.17 11.87 -20.02
CA VAL A 339 6.89 12.28 -20.60
C VAL A 339 7.04 12.61 -22.08
N GLU A 340 8.08 13.35 -22.47
CA GLU A 340 8.33 13.67 -23.88
C GLU A 340 8.70 12.44 -24.71
N ASP A 341 9.47 11.51 -24.13
CA ASP A 341 9.75 10.21 -24.74
C ASP A 341 8.45 9.41 -24.98
N PHE A 342 7.53 9.34 -24.02
CA PHE A 342 6.22 8.70 -24.24
C PHE A 342 5.37 9.40 -25.30
N LYS A 343 5.31 10.74 -25.33
CA LYS A 343 4.58 11.49 -26.37
C LYS A 343 5.12 11.19 -27.78
N SER A 344 6.40 10.85 -27.91
CA SER A 344 6.99 10.46 -29.20
C SER A 344 6.61 9.04 -29.65
N LEU A 345 6.14 8.20 -28.73
CA LEU A 345 5.88 6.76 -28.95
C LEU A 345 4.41 6.41 -29.01
N MET A 346 3.54 7.20 -28.36
CA MET A 346 2.10 6.97 -28.32
C MET A 346 1.33 8.27 -28.14
N PRO A 347 0.03 8.31 -28.49
CA PRO A 347 -0.82 9.47 -28.26
C PRO A 347 -0.81 9.90 -26.78
N ALA A 348 -0.88 11.21 -26.55
CA ALA A 348 -0.85 11.80 -25.22
C ALA A 348 -1.98 11.27 -24.30
N GLU A 349 -3.13 10.92 -24.88
CA GLU A 349 -4.30 10.40 -24.20
C GLU A 349 -4.13 8.93 -23.77
N ALA A 350 -3.20 8.22 -24.38
CA ALA A 350 -2.96 6.79 -24.14
C ALA A 350 -2.16 6.51 -22.87
N PHE A 351 -1.60 7.54 -22.23
CA PHE A 351 -0.81 7.37 -21.01
C PHE A 351 -1.01 8.50 -19.99
N ALA A 352 -0.72 8.16 -18.73
CA ALA A 352 -0.54 9.12 -17.65
C ALA A 352 0.68 8.75 -16.82
N THR A 353 1.36 9.74 -16.25
CA THR A 353 2.54 9.52 -15.40
C THR A 353 2.37 10.24 -14.07
N GLN A 354 2.89 9.65 -13.00
CA GLN A 354 2.94 10.26 -11.68
C GLN A 354 4.35 10.11 -11.11
N CYS A 355 4.92 11.22 -10.65
CA CYS A 355 6.14 11.30 -9.89
C CYS A 355 5.81 11.87 -8.52
N LEU A 356 5.56 11.03 -7.51
CA LEU A 356 5.20 11.50 -6.16
C LEU A 356 6.41 11.48 -5.24
N LEU A 357 6.55 12.55 -4.47
CA LEU A 357 7.61 12.82 -3.50
C LEU A 357 6.95 12.99 -2.14
N GLN A 358 7.29 12.09 -1.21
CA GLN A 358 6.63 12.00 0.09
C GLN A 358 7.68 12.14 1.20
N PRO A 359 7.54 13.11 2.11
CA PRO A 359 8.39 13.22 3.29
C PRO A 359 8.48 11.89 4.05
N LEU A 360 9.70 11.48 4.34
CA LEU A 360 10.05 10.34 5.19
C LEU A 360 11.11 10.81 6.21
N PRO A 361 10.75 11.70 7.13
CA PRO A 361 11.65 12.20 8.17
C PRO A 361 11.95 11.11 9.22
N THR A 362 13.09 11.22 9.91
CA THR A 362 13.57 10.15 10.80
C THR A 362 12.66 9.90 12.01
N TYR A 363 11.94 10.92 12.47
CA TYR A 363 11.06 10.77 13.63
C TYR A 363 9.86 9.84 13.37
N PHE A 364 9.49 9.57 12.11
CA PHE A 364 8.48 8.55 11.81
C PHE A 364 8.88 7.19 12.36
N ALA A 365 10.15 6.81 12.19
CA ALA A 365 10.69 5.56 12.74
C ALA A 365 10.73 5.58 14.27
N GLN A 366 11.04 6.73 14.87
CA GLN A 366 10.99 6.87 16.33
C GLN A 366 9.57 6.63 16.87
N ARG A 367 8.54 7.20 16.21
CA ARG A 367 7.13 6.92 16.54
C ARG A 367 6.80 5.43 16.39
N SER A 368 7.26 4.78 15.33
CA SER A 368 7.10 3.34 15.14
C SER A 368 7.68 2.53 16.32
N VAL A 369 8.89 2.87 16.77
CA VAL A 369 9.54 2.21 17.93
C VAL A 369 8.74 2.45 19.22
N GLU A 370 8.26 3.67 19.46
CA GLU A 370 7.41 4.01 20.62
C GLU A 370 6.12 3.17 20.67
N GLN A 371 5.58 2.76 19.52
CA GLN A 371 4.39 1.91 19.40
C GLN A 371 4.68 0.40 19.48
N GLY A 372 5.87 0.01 19.93
CA GLY A 372 6.28 -1.39 20.09
C GLY A 372 7.10 -1.95 18.93
N GLY A 373 7.44 -1.11 17.95
CA GLY A 373 8.30 -1.46 16.83
C GLY A 373 7.60 -2.31 15.75
N ASN A 374 8.31 -2.46 14.64
CA ASN A 374 7.88 -3.19 13.47
C ASN A 374 9.10 -3.82 12.77
N VAL A 375 8.90 -4.43 11.60
CA VAL A 375 9.98 -5.06 10.81
C VAL A 375 10.42 -4.23 9.61
N LEU A 376 9.95 -2.98 9.46
CA LEU A 376 10.22 -2.17 8.27
C LEU A 376 11.69 -1.72 8.18
N GLY A 377 12.46 -1.73 9.28
CA GLY A 377 13.86 -1.31 9.30
C GLY A 377 14.08 0.20 9.11
N LEU A 378 13.02 1.01 9.18
CA LEU A 378 13.09 2.48 9.03
C LEU A 378 13.90 3.15 10.14
N ASP A 379 14.04 2.52 11.30
CA ASP A 379 14.88 2.95 12.42
C ASP A 379 16.39 2.95 12.08
N SER A 380 16.79 2.25 11.02
CA SER A 380 18.14 2.31 10.47
C SER A 380 18.37 3.46 9.48
N VAL A 381 17.31 4.18 9.10
CA VAL A 381 17.40 5.36 8.21
C VAL A 381 17.66 6.60 9.06
N LEU A 382 18.93 7.04 9.09
CA LEU A 382 19.41 8.10 9.99
C LEU A 382 19.36 9.51 9.41
N SER A 383 18.71 9.69 8.26
CA SER A 383 18.59 11.00 7.60
C SER A 383 17.16 11.24 7.16
N ASN A 384 16.70 12.49 7.26
CA ASN A 384 15.46 12.90 6.63
C ASN A 384 15.53 12.56 5.14
N SER A 385 14.48 11.90 4.66
CA SER A 385 14.46 11.28 3.35
C SER A 385 13.16 11.61 2.64
N ILE A 386 13.13 11.34 1.34
CA ILE A 386 11.95 11.37 0.49
C ILE A 386 11.71 9.95 -0.01
N LEU A 387 10.48 9.46 0.23
CA LEU A 387 9.95 8.28 -0.41
C LEU A 387 9.39 8.68 -1.77
N TRP A 388 10.00 8.17 -2.83
CA TRP A 388 9.59 8.45 -4.21
C TRP A 388 8.74 7.33 -4.78
N LEU A 389 7.69 7.71 -5.51
CA LEU A 389 6.84 6.83 -6.29
C LEU A 389 6.86 7.26 -7.75
N GLY A 390 7.37 6.42 -8.63
CA GLY A 390 7.15 6.50 -10.06
C GLY A 390 5.97 5.62 -10.45
N GLN A 391 5.04 6.15 -11.23
CA GLN A 391 3.95 5.37 -11.83
C GLN A 391 3.74 5.78 -13.29
N VAL A 392 3.49 4.78 -14.13
CA VAL A 392 2.99 4.96 -15.49
C VAL A 392 1.72 4.14 -15.64
N SER A 393 0.69 4.73 -16.23
CA SER A 393 -0.57 4.08 -16.57
C SER A 393 -0.81 4.18 -18.07
N VAL A 394 -1.17 3.07 -18.71
CA VAL A 394 -1.39 2.96 -20.16
C VAL A 394 -2.62 2.11 -20.48
N ASP A 395 -3.08 2.16 -21.72
CA ASP A 395 -4.33 1.52 -22.15
C ASP A 395 -4.17 0.05 -22.54
N THR A 396 -3.09 -0.32 -23.21
CA THR A 396 -2.93 -1.64 -23.84
C THR A 396 -1.68 -2.40 -23.37
N ASP A 397 -1.66 -3.72 -23.59
CA ASP A 397 -0.52 -4.59 -23.21
C ASP A 397 0.75 -4.21 -23.99
N ASP A 398 0.61 -3.82 -25.26
CA ASP A 398 1.73 -3.35 -26.08
C ASP A 398 2.36 -2.08 -25.51
N GLN A 399 1.53 -1.12 -25.08
CA GLN A 399 2.00 0.11 -24.44
C GLN A 399 2.64 -0.19 -23.08
N HIS A 400 2.10 -1.17 -22.34
CA HIS A 400 2.64 -1.58 -21.04
C HIS A 400 4.03 -2.20 -21.19
N THR A 401 4.21 -3.05 -22.21
CA THR A 401 5.52 -3.63 -22.60
C THR A 401 6.55 -2.55 -22.95
N ILE A 402 6.11 -1.42 -23.52
CA ILE A 402 6.98 -0.25 -23.77
C ILE A 402 7.29 0.51 -22.48
N ALA A 403 6.30 0.65 -21.59
CA ALA A 403 6.40 1.45 -20.38
C ALA A 403 7.32 0.83 -19.31
N GLU A 404 7.28 -0.49 -19.13
CA GLU A 404 8.07 -1.23 -18.13
C GLU A 404 9.59 -0.93 -18.17
N PRO A 405 10.30 -1.09 -19.30
CA PRO A 405 11.74 -0.81 -19.32
C PRO A 405 12.05 0.68 -19.12
N LYS A 406 11.16 1.60 -19.51
CA LYS A 406 11.38 3.05 -19.38
C LYS A 406 11.25 3.53 -17.94
N ILE A 407 10.25 3.04 -17.21
CA ILE A 407 10.10 3.38 -15.79
C ILE A 407 11.25 2.79 -14.94
N VAL A 408 11.75 1.60 -15.31
CA VAL A 408 12.97 1.03 -14.70
C VAL A 408 14.19 1.91 -14.99
N ALA A 409 14.38 2.34 -16.24
CA ALA A 409 15.49 3.23 -16.61
C ALA A 409 15.41 4.59 -15.87
N TRP A 410 14.20 5.14 -15.71
CA TRP A 410 13.97 6.35 -14.90
C TRP A 410 14.39 6.14 -13.45
N LYS A 411 13.97 5.03 -12.83
CA LYS A 411 14.40 4.64 -11.47
C LYS A 411 15.92 4.48 -11.38
N ASP A 412 16.54 3.78 -12.32
CA ASP A 412 18.00 3.55 -12.34
C ASP A 412 18.78 4.86 -12.44
N ALA A 413 18.33 5.80 -13.29
CA ALA A 413 18.94 7.10 -13.45
C ALA A 413 18.86 7.95 -12.16
N ILE A 414 17.70 7.94 -11.48
CA ILE A 414 17.54 8.60 -10.17
C ILE A 414 18.48 8.00 -9.14
N GLU A 415 18.47 6.66 -9.00
CA GLU A 415 19.29 5.96 -8.00
C GLU A 415 20.78 6.21 -8.22
N LYS A 416 21.24 6.15 -9.48
CA LYS A 416 22.62 6.48 -9.85
C LYS A 416 23.00 7.90 -9.41
N PHE A 417 22.18 8.88 -9.74
CA PHE A 417 22.44 10.28 -9.36
C PHE A 417 22.44 10.47 -7.83
N ALA A 418 21.52 9.81 -7.13
CA ALA A 418 21.49 9.83 -5.67
C ALA A 418 22.75 9.19 -5.06
N ILE A 419 23.26 8.08 -5.63
CA ILE A 419 24.52 7.45 -5.19
C ILE A 419 25.70 8.40 -5.40
N GLU A 420 25.82 9.03 -6.58
CA GLU A 420 26.89 9.99 -6.90
C GLU A 420 26.91 11.19 -5.94
N ARG A 421 25.76 11.51 -5.34
CA ARG A 421 25.60 12.57 -4.33
C ARG A 421 25.65 12.10 -2.88
N ALA A 422 25.98 10.82 -2.63
CA ALA A 422 25.91 10.20 -1.31
C ALA A 422 24.53 10.37 -0.61
N GLY A 423 23.47 10.44 -1.42
CA GLY A 423 22.08 10.64 -1.00
C GLY A 423 21.17 9.44 -1.23
N ASN A 424 21.66 8.33 -1.77
CA ASN A 424 20.86 7.11 -1.87
C ASN A 424 20.54 6.54 -0.47
N VAL A 425 19.29 6.16 -0.25
CA VAL A 425 18.84 5.46 0.96
C VAL A 425 18.34 4.08 0.51
N PRO A 426 19.05 2.99 0.84
CA PRO A 426 18.77 1.66 0.32
C PRO A 426 17.56 0.99 1.01
N TRP A 427 16.59 1.79 1.46
CA TRP A 427 15.30 1.33 1.98
C TRP A 427 14.24 1.34 0.87
N ARG A 428 13.40 0.32 0.78
CA ARG A 428 12.34 0.21 -0.23
C ARG A 428 11.01 -0.04 0.44
N TYR A 429 10.01 0.78 0.11
CA TYR A 429 8.69 0.64 0.68
C TYR A 429 7.88 -0.44 -0.06
N LEU A 430 7.56 -1.52 0.64
CA LEU A 430 6.89 -2.69 0.08
C LEU A 430 5.60 -2.36 -0.68
N ASN A 431 4.76 -1.48 -0.13
CA ASN A 431 3.45 -1.16 -0.72
C ASN A 431 3.52 -0.40 -2.06
N TYR A 432 4.69 0.10 -2.44
CA TYR A 432 4.95 0.78 -3.72
C TYR A 432 5.93 0.03 -4.62
N SER A 433 6.50 -1.06 -4.12
CA SER A 433 7.55 -1.78 -4.82
C SER A 433 6.96 -2.56 -5.99
N ASP A 434 7.65 -2.55 -7.13
CA ASP A 434 7.37 -3.46 -8.24
C ASP A 434 7.73 -4.91 -7.88
N ALA A 435 7.20 -5.90 -8.61
CA ALA A 435 7.55 -7.31 -8.46
C ALA A 435 9.06 -7.60 -8.65
N SER A 436 9.75 -6.80 -9.47
CA SER A 436 11.19 -6.89 -9.70
C SER A 436 12.02 -6.39 -8.50
N GLN A 437 11.42 -5.61 -7.61
CA GLN A 437 12.11 -5.06 -6.44
C GLN A 437 12.12 -6.05 -5.27
N LYS A 438 13.07 -5.81 -4.35
CA LYS A 438 13.37 -6.68 -3.21
C LYS A 438 13.19 -5.91 -1.89
N PRO A 439 11.96 -5.52 -1.52
CA PRO A 439 11.77 -4.65 -0.36
C PRO A 439 12.12 -5.30 0.96
N LEU A 440 11.94 -6.62 1.10
CA LEU A 440 12.23 -7.31 2.37
C LEU A 440 13.73 -7.31 2.67
N THR A 441 14.62 -7.47 1.67
CA THR A 441 16.07 -7.33 1.90
C THR A 441 16.47 -5.96 2.46
N SER A 442 15.69 -4.91 2.16
CA SER A 442 15.98 -3.55 2.61
C SER A 442 15.67 -3.29 4.09
N TYR A 443 14.99 -4.23 4.76
CA TYR A 443 14.58 -4.10 6.16
C TYR A 443 15.70 -4.43 7.16
N GLY A 444 16.86 -4.87 6.67
CA GLY A 444 18.01 -5.27 7.47
C GLY A 444 18.02 -6.78 7.77
N ALA A 445 19.23 -7.35 7.84
CA ALA A 445 19.43 -8.79 7.97
C ALA A 445 18.76 -9.39 9.22
N ASP A 446 18.79 -8.66 10.34
CA ASP A 446 18.18 -9.13 11.60
C ASP A 446 16.65 -9.19 11.50
N ASN A 447 16.02 -8.22 10.83
CA ASN A 447 14.57 -8.24 10.60
C ASN A 447 14.17 -9.36 9.64
N VAL A 448 14.94 -9.58 8.57
CA VAL A 448 14.70 -10.69 7.63
C VAL A 448 14.85 -12.04 8.34
N LYS A 449 15.90 -12.21 9.13
CA LYS A 449 16.11 -13.42 9.94
C LYS A 449 14.96 -13.64 10.93
N PHE A 450 14.60 -12.61 11.68
CA PHE A 450 13.48 -12.65 12.63
C PHE A 450 12.16 -13.05 11.95
N MET A 451 11.84 -12.44 10.80
CA MET A 451 10.65 -12.83 10.03
C MET A 451 10.73 -14.30 9.57
N GLY A 452 11.90 -14.77 9.16
CA GLY A 452 12.10 -16.18 8.81
C GLY A 452 11.82 -17.14 9.98
N GLU A 453 12.29 -16.80 11.18
CA GLU A 453 12.05 -17.56 12.40
C GLU A 453 10.56 -17.58 12.78
N VAL A 454 9.87 -16.43 12.69
CA VAL A 454 8.42 -16.34 12.93
C VAL A 454 7.65 -17.16 11.89
N ALA A 455 7.99 -17.06 10.61
CA ALA A 455 7.35 -17.86 9.56
C ALA A 455 7.50 -19.36 9.83
N ALA A 456 8.70 -19.82 10.19
CA ALA A 456 8.94 -21.23 10.53
C ALA A 456 8.17 -21.69 11.79
N LYS A 457 8.00 -20.81 12.78
CA LYS A 457 7.25 -21.10 14.01
C LYS A 457 5.75 -21.28 13.77
N TYR A 458 5.14 -20.39 12.98
CA TYR A 458 3.68 -20.35 12.79
C TYR A 458 3.20 -21.09 11.53
N ASP A 459 4.11 -21.41 10.61
CA ASP A 459 3.88 -22.18 9.40
C ASP A 459 5.08 -23.12 9.14
N PRO A 460 5.28 -24.16 9.95
CA PRO A 460 6.42 -25.08 9.84
C PRO A 460 6.44 -25.82 8.50
N GLU A 461 5.27 -26.01 7.90
CA GLU A 461 5.11 -26.57 6.58
C GLU A 461 5.24 -25.52 5.47
N GLY A 462 5.58 -24.26 5.76
CA GLY A 462 5.80 -23.21 4.76
C GLY A 462 4.69 -23.08 3.71
N VAL A 463 3.43 -23.31 4.07
CA VAL A 463 2.26 -23.18 3.18
C VAL A 463 2.21 -21.81 2.54
N PHE A 464 2.37 -20.73 3.31
CA PHE A 464 2.36 -19.36 2.78
C PHE A 464 3.62 -19.02 1.97
N GLN A 465 4.72 -19.77 2.18
CA GLN A 465 5.96 -19.60 1.45
C GLN A 465 5.98 -20.36 0.12
N ARG A 466 5.31 -21.51 0.04
CA ARG A 466 5.33 -22.41 -1.13
C ARG A 466 4.08 -22.33 -1.99
N LYS A 467 2.90 -22.21 -1.36
CA LYS A 467 1.61 -22.31 -2.04
C LYS A 467 0.98 -20.97 -2.39
N VAL A 468 1.48 -19.88 -1.80
CA VAL A 468 1.06 -18.52 -2.14
C VAL A 468 2.16 -17.86 -2.97
N PRO A 469 1.99 -17.74 -4.30
CA PRO A 469 3.04 -17.24 -5.16
C PRO A 469 3.21 -15.73 -5.11
N GLY A 470 2.14 -15.02 -4.73
CA GLY A 470 2.04 -13.56 -4.76
C GLY A 470 2.49 -12.84 -3.50
N GLY A 471 2.65 -11.52 -3.64
CA GLY A 471 3.27 -10.67 -2.63
C GLY A 471 4.78 -10.91 -2.52
N PHE A 472 5.40 -10.29 -1.53
CA PHE A 472 6.82 -10.43 -1.29
C PHE A 472 7.09 -11.59 -0.31
N LYS A 473 7.94 -12.56 -0.68
CA LYS A 473 8.12 -13.83 0.04
C LYS A 473 9.54 -14.01 0.56
N LEU A 474 9.64 -14.34 1.85
CA LEU A 474 10.91 -14.58 2.55
C LEU A 474 11.71 -15.74 1.91
N SER A 475 11.03 -16.79 1.47
CA SER A 475 11.65 -17.98 0.86
C SER A 475 12.34 -17.73 -0.48
N ARG A 476 12.12 -16.57 -1.12
CA ARG A 476 12.62 -16.27 -2.47
C ARG A 476 13.82 -15.33 -2.50
N GLY A 477 14.44 -15.06 -1.34
CA GLY A 477 15.60 -14.16 -1.27
C GLY A 477 15.29 -12.76 -1.80
N GLN A 478 14.06 -12.31 -1.53
CA GLN A 478 13.60 -10.94 -1.74
C GLN A 478 14.01 -10.01 -0.61
#